data_AF-A0A2S7SY61-F1
#
_entry.id   AF-A0A2S7SY61-F1
#
_cell.length_a   1.000
_cell.length_b   1.000
_cell.length_c   1.000
_cell.angle_alpha   90.00
_cell.angle_beta   90.00
_cell.angle_gamma   90.00
#
_symmetry.space_group_name_H-M   'P 1'
#
loop_
_entity.id
_entity.type
_entity.pdbx_description
1 polymer ?
#
loop_
_entity_poly.entity_id
_entity_poly.type
_entity_poly.pdbx_seq_one_letter_code
_entity_poly.pdbx_strand_id
1 'polypeptide(L)'
;MKRILFFILTVTVVVLGSCKKKSSSVPAQMTAVIDNRPWVSGNSAVKFDKSTGVHITITADSANTHMKLDIGNYTGAGTYVVSDSGNTASYISRDGETHVATSGQIVITSNTTNGTNRNGIKGTFQFLAGTVQVTAGAFDVNMYLN
;
A
#
# COMPACT_ATOMS: atom_id res chain seq x y z
N MET A 1 -75.31 10.27 25.63
CA MET A 1 -74.07 9.47 25.78
C MET A 1 -73.00 10.08 24.88
N LYS A 2 -72.07 10.88 25.41
CA LYS A 2 -71.00 11.56 24.64
C LYS A 2 -69.68 10.84 24.93
N ARG A 3 -69.09 10.23 23.91
CA ARG A 3 -67.82 9.48 24.00
C ARG A 3 -66.64 10.45 23.89
N ILE A 4 -65.73 10.34 24.86
CA ILE A 4 -64.48 11.07 24.98
C ILE A 4 -63.47 10.43 24.01
N LEU A 5 -62.80 11.25 23.19
CA LEU A 5 -61.72 10.80 22.32
C LEU A 5 -60.39 11.32 22.89
N PHE A 6 -59.57 10.42 23.44
CA PHE A 6 -58.21 10.71 23.88
C PHE A 6 -57.27 10.64 22.66
N PHE A 7 -56.62 11.75 22.32
CA PHE A 7 -55.51 11.78 21.35
C PHE A 7 -54.20 11.42 22.08
N ILE A 8 -53.59 10.31 21.70
CA ILE A 8 -52.26 9.90 22.18
C ILE A 8 -51.22 10.42 21.19
N LEU A 9 -50.41 11.40 21.61
CA LEU A 9 -49.28 11.93 20.86
C LEU A 9 -48.03 11.08 21.16
N THR A 10 -47.61 10.25 20.21
CA THR A 10 -46.37 9.45 20.33
C THR A 10 -45.20 10.25 19.77
N VAL A 11 -44.31 10.74 20.65
CA VAL A 11 -43.06 11.39 20.27
C VAL A 11 -42.01 10.30 20.00
N THR A 12 -41.64 10.13 18.73
CA THR A 12 -40.56 9.22 18.34
C THR A 12 -39.21 9.88 18.59
N VAL A 13 -38.39 9.27 19.46
CA VAL A 13 -37.02 9.72 19.74
C VAL A 13 -36.12 9.30 18.59
N VAL A 14 -35.59 10.25 17.83
CA VAL A 14 -34.54 10.01 16.82
C VAL A 14 -33.19 9.96 17.55
N VAL A 15 -32.66 8.76 17.77
CA VAL A 15 -31.29 8.56 18.24
C VAL A 15 -30.35 8.80 17.05
N LEU A 16 -29.73 9.98 16.99
CA LEU A 16 -28.60 10.25 16.11
C LEU A 16 -27.37 9.47 16.63
N GLY A 17 -27.31 8.19 16.29
CA GLY A 17 -26.07 7.42 16.42
C GLY A 17 -25.03 8.02 15.49
N SER A 18 -24.11 8.81 16.02
CA SER A 18 -22.85 9.14 15.34
C SER A 18 -22.08 7.85 15.14
N CYS A 19 -22.34 7.18 14.01
CA CYS A 19 -21.43 6.19 13.46
C CYS A 19 -20.12 6.90 13.14
N LYS A 20 -19.18 6.92 14.10
CA LYS A 20 -17.76 7.06 13.78
C LYS A 20 -17.46 5.92 12.83
N LYS A 21 -17.37 6.21 11.53
CA LYS A 21 -16.84 5.26 10.55
C LYS A 21 -15.50 4.79 11.10
N LYS A 22 -15.44 3.56 11.61
CA LYS A 22 -14.17 2.90 11.83
C LYS A 22 -13.53 2.87 10.45
N SER A 23 -12.50 3.70 10.28
CA SER A 23 -11.61 3.61 9.13
C SER A 23 -11.11 2.18 9.15
N SER A 24 -11.64 1.34 8.26
CA SER A 24 -11.14 0.00 8.05
C SER A 24 -9.77 0.20 7.43
N SER A 25 -8.74 0.23 8.27
CA SER A 25 -7.36 0.15 7.80
C SER A 25 -7.23 -1.24 7.20
N VAL A 26 -7.45 -1.37 5.89
CA VAL A 26 -6.86 -2.48 5.15
C VAL A 26 -5.37 -2.46 5.55
N PRO A 27 -4.85 -3.52 6.18
CA PRO A 27 -3.44 -3.53 6.56
C PRO A 27 -2.63 -3.26 5.29
N ALA A 28 -1.62 -2.39 5.40
CA ALA A 28 -0.73 -2.12 4.28
C ALA A 28 -0.13 -3.45 3.82
N GLN A 29 -0.39 -3.83 2.57
CA GLN A 29 -0.04 -5.14 2.04
C GLN A 29 0.62 -5.02 0.69
N MET A 30 1.57 -5.91 0.48
CA MET A 30 2.20 -6.18 -0.80
C MET A 30 2.02 -7.67 -1.13
N THR A 31 1.64 -7.96 -2.36
CA THR A 31 1.51 -9.32 -2.90
C THR A 31 2.33 -9.45 -4.16
N ALA A 32 2.74 -10.67 -4.48
CA ALA A 32 3.43 -11.01 -5.72
C ALA A 32 3.34 -12.52 -6.00
N VAL A 33 3.84 -12.92 -7.16
CA VAL A 33 4.19 -14.30 -7.48
C VAL A 33 5.69 -14.35 -7.71
N ILE A 34 6.40 -15.14 -6.91
CA ILE A 34 7.86 -15.32 -6.96
C ILE A 34 8.12 -16.75 -7.43
N ASP A 35 8.72 -16.91 -8.60
CA ASP A 35 8.99 -18.22 -9.22
C ASP A 35 7.77 -19.15 -9.20
N ASN A 36 6.62 -18.61 -9.63
CA ASN A 36 5.30 -19.27 -9.64
C ASN A 36 4.71 -19.61 -8.27
N ARG A 37 5.25 -19.05 -7.18
CA ARG A 37 4.70 -19.22 -5.82
C ARG A 37 4.07 -17.92 -5.33
N PRO A 38 2.82 -17.95 -4.83
CA PRO A 38 2.22 -16.79 -4.20
C PRO A 38 3.05 -16.29 -3.02
N TRP A 39 3.21 -14.98 -2.95
CA TRP A 39 3.90 -14.29 -1.88
C TRP A 39 3.01 -13.15 -1.36
N VAL A 40 2.92 -13.06 -0.03
CA VAL A 40 2.12 -12.03 0.65
C VAL A 40 2.91 -11.52 1.84
N SER A 41 3.02 -10.20 1.94
CA SER A 41 3.67 -9.53 3.07
C SER A 41 2.85 -9.64 4.35
N GLY A 42 3.49 -9.85 5.49
CA GLY A 42 2.90 -9.63 6.80
C GLY A 42 2.90 -8.15 7.20
N ASN A 43 3.89 -7.38 6.75
CA ASN A 43 3.99 -5.95 6.96
C ASN A 43 4.49 -5.28 5.68
N SER A 44 3.96 -4.10 5.36
CA SER A 44 4.43 -3.30 4.24
C SER A 44 4.30 -1.82 4.56
N ALA A 45 5.19 -1.02 3.99
CA ALA A 45 5.13 0.41 4.18
C ALA A 45 5.84 1.17 3.06
N VAL A 46 5.56 2.47 3.02
CA VAL A 46 6.26 3.42 2.18
C VAL A 46 6.96 4.49 3.04
N LYS A 47 8.16 4.87 2.62
CA LYS A 47 8.90 6.02 3.13
C LYS A 47 9.13 7.00 1.98
N PHE A 48 8.76 8.26 2.22
CA PHE A 48 9.13 9.37 1.36
C PHE A 48 10.35 10.05 1.97
N ASP A 49 11.38 10.30 1.17
CA ASP A 49 12.48 11.16 1.61
C ASP A 49 11.95 12.58 1.81
N LYS A 50 11.99 13.07 3.06
CA LYS A 50 11.48 14.38 3.44
C LYS A 50 12.37 15.53 2.94
N SER A 51 13.64 15.25 2.66
CA SER A 51 14.60 16.29 2.24
C SER A 51 14.42 16.68 0.77
N THR A 52 14.06 15.71 -0.07
CA THR A 52 13.95 15.91 -1.52
C THR A 52 12.53 15.69 -2.05
N GLY A 53 11.70 14.87 -1.40
CA GLY A 53 10.33 14.53 -1.86
C GLY A 53 10.26 13.71 -3.15
N VAL A 54 11.42 13.47 -3.79
CA VAL A 54 11.60 12.80 -5.07
C VAL A 54 12.19 11.40 -4.94
N HIS A 55 12.44 10.92 -3.72
CA HIS A 55 12.81 9.52 -3.50
C HIS A 55 11.74 8.81 -2.66
N ILE A 56 11.35 7.63 -3.13
CA ILE A 56 10.42 6.74 -2.43
C ILE A 56 11.08 5.40 -2.22
N THR A 57 10.94 4.87 -1.01
CA THR A 57 11.25 3.48 -0.70
C THR A 57 9.98 2.78 -0.24
N ILE A 58 9.61 1.69 -0.92
CA ILE A 58 8.53 0.79 -0.53
C ILE A 58 9.19 -0.50 -0.05
N THR A 59 8.85 -0.93 1.16
CA THR A 59 9.38 -2.16 1.77
C THR A 59 8.25 -3.05 2.21
N ALA A 60 8.47 -4.35 2.10
CA ALA A 60 7.53 -5.37 2.56
C ALA A 60 8.26 -6.58 3.12
N ASP A 61 7.77 -7.09 4.24
CA ASP A 61 8.34 -8.22 4.96
C ASP A 61 7.34 -9.37 5.03
N SER A 62 7.81 -10.60 4.83
CA SER A 62 7.03 -11.83 5.05
C SER A 62 7.90 -12.89 5.70
N ALA A 63 7.68 -13.13 7.00
CA ALA A 63 8.45 -14.05 7.84
C ALA A 63 9.97 -13.84 7.73
N ASN A 64 10.62 -14.54 6.80
CA ASN A 64 12.07 -14.53 6.57
C ASN A 64 12.43 -14.01 5.16
N THR A 65 11.51 -13.32 4.50
CA THR A 65 11.72 -12.78 3.15
C THR A 65 11.40 -11.30 3.16
N HIS A 66 12.13 -10.54 2.33
CA HIS A 66 12.01 -9.08 2.27
C HIS A 66 11.90 -8.64 0.80
N MET A 67 11.12 -7.60 0.54
CA MET A 67 11.05 -6.96 -0.76
C MET A 67 11.22 -5.47 -0.61
N LYS A 68 12.03 -4.88 -1.49
CA LYS A 68 12.30 -3.45 -1.52
C LYS A 68 12.15 -2.92 -2.94
N LEU A 69 11.42 -1.82 -3.09
CA LEU A 69 11.29 -1.06 -4.33
C LEU A 69 11.75 0.37 -4.03
N ASP A 70 12.76 0.85 -4.75
CA ASP A 70 13.23 2.24 -4.65
C ASP A 70 12.95 2.97 -5.96
N ILE A 71 12.33 4.14 -5.85
CA ILE A 71 12.02 5.01 -6.99
C ILE A 71 12.81 6.30 -6.82
N GLY A 72 13.76 6.52 -7.75
CA GLY A 72 14.49 7.77 -7.89
C GLY A 72 13.72 8.74 -8.77
N ASN A 73 13.76 10.04 -8.43
CA ASN A 73 13.08 11.10 -9.17
C ASN A 73 11.56 10.89 -9.30
N TYR A 74 10.91 10.48 -8.22
CA TYR A 74 9.46 10.32 -8.14
C TYR A 74 8.72 11.62 -8.47
N THR A 75 7.84 11.55 -9.46
CA THR A 75 7.01 12.67 -9.94
C THR A 75 5.51 12.46 -9.75
N GLY A 76 5.08 11.34 -9.17
CA GLY A 76 3.67 11.01 -8.98
C GLY A 76 3.27 9.64 -9.53
N ALA A 77 2.00 9.49 -9.88
CA ALA A 77 1.52 8.31 -10.62
C ALA A 77 2.25 8.22 -11.97
N GLY A 78 2.60 7.00 -12.36
CA GLY A 78 3.43 6.77 -13.54
C GLY A 78 4.13 5.43 -13.54
N THR A 79 4.84 5.14 -14.62
CA THR A 79 5.66 3.93 -14.76
C THR A 79 7.12 4.28 -14.56
N TYR A 80 7.77 3.56 -13.65
CA TYR A 80 9.15 3.71 -13.27
C TYR A 80 9.89 2.43 -13.68
N VAL A 81 10.69 2.53 -14.74
CA VAL A 81 11.46 1.39 -15.25
C VAL A 81 12.57 1.05 -14.26
N VAL A 82 12.68 -0.23 -13.91
CA VAL A 82 13.74 -0.76 -13.05
C VAL A 82 15.02 -0.87 -13.85
N SER A 83 16.10 -0.28 -13.34
CA SER A 83 17.43 -0.26 -13.95
C SER A 83 18.50 -0.03 -12.88
N ASP A 84 19.75 -0.36 -13.19
CA ASP A 84 20.85 -0.37 -12.21
C ASP A 84 21.22 1.02 -11.64
N SER A 85 20.79 2.13 -12.28
CA SER A 85 21.21 3.49 -11.91
C SER A 85 20.05 4.44 -11.57
N GLY A 86 18.82 3.94 -11.49
CA GLY A 86 17.63 4.77 -11.30
C GLY A 86 16.68 4.17 -10.27
N ASN A 87 15.59 3.59 -10.75
CA ASN A 87 14.66 2.85 -9.91
C ASN A 87 15.18 1.43 -9.73
N THR A 88 15.23 0.95 -8.49
CA THR A 88 15.75 -0.39 -8.18
C THR A 88 14.68 -1.22 -7.50
N ALA A 89 14.82 -2.54 -7.59
CA ALA A 89 14.01 -3.48 -6.86
C ALA A 89 14.89 -4.62 -6.35
N SER A 90 14.56 -5.20 -5.21
CA SER A 90 15.22 -6.39 -4.70
C SER A 90 14.29 -7.29 -3.91
N TYR A 91 14.68 -8.56 -3.86
CA TYR A 91 14.04 -9.59 -3.06
C TYR A 91 15.10 -10.33 -2.24
N ILE A 92 14.88 -10.46 -0.94
CA ILE A 92 15.69 -11.30 -0.05
C ILE A 92 14.93 -12.60 0.16
N SER A 93 15.54 -13.71 -0.26
CA SER A 93 14.97 -15.05 -0.14
C SER A 93 14.99 -15.54 1.32
N ARG A 94 14.32 -16.67 1.58
CA ARG A 94 14.25 -17.27 2.92
C ARG A 94 15.64 -17.63 3.47
N ASP A 95 16.59 -17.92 2.59
CA ASP A 95 17.95 -18.30 2.94
C ASP A 95 18.85 -17.06 3.18
N GLY A 96 18.28 -15.85 3.06
CA GLY A 96 18.99 -14.59 3.24
C GLY A 96 19.72 -14.10 1.99
N GLU A 97 19.60 -14.79 0.86
CA GLU A 97 20.21 -14.36 -0.40
C GLU A 97 19.49 -13.12 -0.94
N THR A 98 20.27 -12.10 -1.33
CA THR A 98 19.75 -10.87 -1.92
C THR A 98 19.78 -10.96 -3.43
N HIS A 99 18.60 -10.92 -4.05
CA HIS A 99 18.43 -10.85 -5.50
C HIS A 99 18.11 -9.41 -5.90
N VAL A 100 19.03 -8.77 -6.61
CA VAL A 100 18.85 -7.40 -7.15
C VAL A 100 18.27 -7.50 -8.55
N ALA A 101 17.22 -6.72 -8.82
CA ALA A 101 16.57 -6.68 -10.12
C ALA A 101 17.47 -6.04 -11.18
N THR A 102 17.54 -6.67 -12.35
CA THR A 102 18.26 -6.15 -13.53
C THR A 102 17.31 -5.52 -14.56
N SER A 103 16.02 -5.84 -14.47
CA SER A 103 14.99 -5.29 -15.35
C SER A 103 13.61 -5.42 -14.72
N GLY A 104 12.67 -4.61 -15.18
CA GLY A 104 11.30 -4.62 -14.70
C GLY A 104 10.67 -3.24 -14.70
N GLN A 105 9.57 -3.12 -13.98
CA GLN A 105 8.89 -1.85 -13.80
C GLN A 105 8.15 -1.81 -12.48
N ILE A 106 8.03 -0.61 -11.93
CA ILE A 106 7.18 -0.25 -10.82
C ILE A 106 6.15 0.75 -11.35
N VAL A 107 4.87 0.46 -11.22
CA VAL A 107 3.79 1.31 -11.69
C VAL A 107 3.05 1.88 -10.50
N ILE A 108 3.05 3.19 -10.35
CA ILE A 108 2.29 3.91 -9.33
C ILE A 108 0.96 4.34 -9.93
N THR A 109 -0.14 3.82 -9.38
CA THR A 109 -1.50 4.14 -9.86
C THR A 109 -2.13 5.26 -9.06
N SER A 110 -1.79 5.39 -7.77
CA SER A 110 -2.29 6.47 -6.93
C SER A 110 -1.40 6.70 -5.73
N ASN A 111 -1.31 7.95 -5.31
CA ASN A 111 -0.78 8.36 -4.03
C ASN A 111 -1.88 9.08 -3.24
N THR A 112 -2.09 8.66 -2.00
CA THR A 112 -3.06 9.33 -1.14
C THR A 112 -2.35 10.49 -0.45
N THR A 113 -2.87 11.70 -0.59
CA THR A 113 -2.38 12.89 0.12
C THR A 113 -3.41 13.38 1.12
N ASN A 114 -2.98 13.73 2.33
CA ASN A 114 -3.77 14.52 3.28
C ASN A 114 -3.09 15.90 3.43
N GLY A 115 -3.54 16.87 2.63
CA GLY A 115 -2.84 18.14 2.44
C GLY A 115 -1.50 17.94 1.73
N THR A 116 -0.41 18.47 2.29
CA THR A 116 0.96 18.27 1.79
C THR A 116 1.57 16.91 2.18
N ASN A 117 0.91 16.16 3.09
CA ASN A 117 1.44 14.90 3.59
C ASN A 117 0.98 13.73 2.72
N ARG A 118 1.93 12.95 2.22
CA ARG A 118 1.63 11.70 1.50
C ARG A 118 1.36 10.61 2.52
N ASN A 119 0.15 10.05 2.52
CA ASN A 119 -0.32 9.06 3.50
C ASN A 119 -0.19 7.61 3.03
N GLY A 120 -0.05 7.38 1.73
CA GLY A 120 0.09 6.05 1.18
C GLY A 120 0.29 6.05 -0.32
N ILE A 121 0.66 4.90 -0.86
CA ILE A 121 0.90 4.68 -2.28
C ILE A 121 0.32 3.32 -2.71
N LYS A 122 -0.25 3.30 -3.91
CA LYS A 122 -0.78 2.09 -4.54
C LYS A 122 -0.16 1.90 -5.90
N GLY A 123 -0.01 0.64 -6.29
CA GLY A 123 0.61 0.32 -7.55
C GLY A 123 0.81 -1.16 -7.78
N THR A 124 1.50 -1.43 -8.87
CA THR A 124 1.92 -2.77 -9.28
C THR A 124 3.40 -2.80 -9.59
N PHE A 125 3.98 -3.99 -9.67
CA PHE A 125 5.36 -4.16 -10.06
C PHE A 125 5.60 -5.55 -10.66
N GLN A 126 6.67 -5.64 -11.43
CA GLN A 126 7.24 -6.90 -11.89
C GLN A 126 8.72 -6.67 -12.17
N PHE A 127 9.55 -7.66 -11.89
CA PHE A 127 10.97 -7.56 -12.17
C PHE A 127 11.63 -8.94 -12.28
N LEU A 128 12.80 -8.95 -12.90
CA LEU A 128 13.68 -10.11 -12.98
C LEU A 128 14.96 -9.81 -12.19
N ALA A 129 15.33 -10.69 -11.27
CA ALA A 129 16.52 -10.58 -10.45
C ALA A 129 17.37 -11.86 -10.59
N GLY A 130 18.26 -11.88 -11.58
CA GLY A 130 18.97 -13.09 -11.99
C GLY A 130 18.00 -14.15 -12.51
N THR A 131 17.90 -15.29 -11.83
CA THR A 131 16.94 -16.35 -12.15
C THR A 131 15.60 -16.21 -11.42
N VAL A 132 15.48 -15.28 -10.47
CA VAL A 132 14.25 -15.07 -9.69
C VAL A 132 13.31 -14.17 -10.47
N GLN A 133 12.13 -14.69 -10.78
CA GLN A 133 11.08 -13.97 -11.49
C GLN A 133 10.00 -13.50 -10.50
N VAL A 134 9.80 -12.19 -10.43
CA VAL A 134 8.75 -11.56 -9.62
C VAL A 134 7.69 -10.96 -10.54
N THR A 135 6.48 -11.50 -10.46
CA THR A 135 5.35 -11.15 -11.34
C THR A 135 4.09 -10.87 -10.53
N ALA A 136 3.09 -10.26 -11.19
CA ALA A 136 1.80 -9.94 -10.58
C ALA A 136 1.93 -9.21 -9.22
N GLY A 137 2.97 -8.38 -9.09
CA GLY A 137 3.22 -7.60 -7.90
C GLY A 137 2.18 -6.51 -7.74
N ALA A 138 1.62 -6.35 -6.54
CA ALA A 138 0.71 -5.28 -6.18
C ALA A 138 1.01 -4.77 -4.77
N PHE A 139 0.81 -3.48 -4.54
CA PHE A 139 0.91 -2.89 -3.22
C PHE A 139 -0.17 -1.84 -3.00
N ASP A 140 -0.67 -1.81 -1.77
CA ASP A 140 -1.49 -0.73 -1.21
C ASP A 140 -0.94 -0.48 0.19
N VAL A 141 -0.05 0.50 0.31
CA VAL A 141 0.76 0.69 1.51
C VAL A 141 0.63 2.09 2.06
N ASN A 142 0.64 2.19 3.38
CA ASN A 142 0.57 3.46 4.08
C ASN A 142 1.97 3.92 4.50
N MET A 143 2.12 5.22 4.71
CA MET A 143 3.37 5.79 5.18
C MET A 143 3.65 5.33 6.62
N TYR A 144 4.91 4.98 6.92
CA TYR A 144 5.33 4.82 8.31
C TYR A 144 5.23 6.19 9.02
N LEU A 145 4.29 6.30 9.96
CA LEU A 145 4.26 7.39 10.93
C LEU A 145 5.12 6.93 12.11
N ASN A 146 6.37 7.39 12.15
CA ASN A 146 7.16 7.37 13.38
C ASN A 146 6.65 8.42 14.36
#